data_AF-A0A948CDH8-F1
#
_entry.id   AF-A0A948CDH8-F1
#
_cell.length_a   1.000
_cell.length_b   1.000
_cell.length_c   1.000
_cell.angle_alpha   90.00
_cell.angle_beta   90.00
_cell.angle_gamma   90.00
#
_symmetry.space_group_name_H-M   'P 1'
#
loop_
_entity.id
_entity.type
_entity.pdbx_description
1 polymer ?
#
loop_
_entity_poly.entity_id
_entity_poly.type
_entity_poly.pdbx_seq_one_letter_code
_entity_poly.pdbx_strand_id
1 'polypeptide(L)'
;VAAVVALDKLAGAASTGPIEGTGNKPVVPALAVQSEYGFTVSPWFLSGGSSLVPEPSPDGPDPMRERASGFESWRAAGVDSLLVVPRASTHLEYTDIPLVLPASRYGQDLTSVYVQRWLDRYLKHRGSSKRLLAKRFRYLEPTGGGEWSPVRLQRDPLLSFYYCSAYSLGKRSDLDITGVGC
;
A
#
# COMPACT_ATOMS: atom_id res chain seq x y z
N VAL A 1 15.46 16.77 4.38
CA VAL A 1 15.29 15.33 4.10
C VAL A 1 13.88 15.12 3.57
N ALA A 2 13.69 14.24 2.59
CA ALA A 2 12.39 14.01 1.96
C ALA A 2 12.14 12.52 1.76
N ALA A 3 10.87 12.12 1.81
CA ALA A 3 10.39 10.78 1.52
C ALA A 3 8.94 10.86 1.04
N VAL A 4 8.57 9.99 0.11
CA VAL A 4 7.21 9.89 -0.43
C VAL A 4 6.39 8.92 0.40
N VAL A 5 5.12 9.27 0.61
CA VAL A 5 4.05 8.37 1.04
C VAL A 5 2.92 8.52 0.03
N ALA A 6 2.66 7.48 -0.75
CA ALA A 6 1.58 7.44 -1.71
C ALA A 6 0.43 6.61 -1.12
N LEU A 7 -0.72 7.25 -0.98
CA LEU A 7 -1.98 6.62 -0.58
C LEU A 7 -2.77 6.36 -1.87
N ASP A 8 -2.60 5.16 -2.42
CA ASP A 8 -3.39 4.59 -3.53
C ASP A 8 -3.43 5.43 -4.82
N LYS A 9 -2.29 5.73 -5.46
CA LYS A 9 -1.26 4.78 -5.89
C LYS A 9 0.10 5.48 -5.99
N LEU A 10 1.20 4.72 -5.94
CA LEU A 10 2.49 5.21 -6.38
C LEU A 10 2.59 5.06 -7.90
N ALA A 11 2.90 6.15 -8.61
CA ALA A 11 2.99 6.17 -10.07
C ALA A 11 4.46 6.21 -10.52
N GLY A 12 4.89 5.23 -11.33
CA GLY A 12 6.21 5.17 -11.96
C GLY A 12 6.24 5.72 -13.38
N ALA A 13 7.43 5.77 -13.99
CA ALA A 13 7.59 6.25 -15.38
C ALA A 13 6.81 5.41 -16.42
N ALA A 14 6.50 4.17 -16.08
CA ALA A 14 5.72 3.25 -16.91
C ALA A 14 4.19 3.36 -16.69
N SER A 15 3.73 4.20 -15.75
CA SER A 15 2.31 4.32 -15.43
C SER A 15 1.60 5.22 -16.44
N THR A 16 0.57 4.69 -17.07
CA THR A 16 -0.23 5.37 -18.09
C THR A 16 -1.70 5.46 -17.66
N GLY A 17 -2.48 6.31 -18.32
CA GLY A 17 -3.92 6.43 -18.05
C GLY A 17 -4.23 7.41 -16.91
N PRO A 18 -5.28 7.18 -16.09
CA PRO A 18 -5.71 8.11 -15.04
C PRO A 18 -4.66 8.41 -13.96
N ILE A 19 -3.68 7.51 -13.80
CA ILE A 19 -2.55 7.67 -12.89
C ILE A 19 -1.28 7.70 -13.75
N GLU A 20 -1.14 8.79 -14.51
CA GLU A 20 0.01 9.03 -15.37
C GLU A 20 1.25 9.33 -14.51
N GLY A 21 2.32 8.58 -14.76
CA GLY A 21 3.62 8.80 -14.13
C GLY A 21 4.72 9.12 -15.15
N THR A 22 4.37 9.38 -16.41
CA THR A 22 5.32 9.75 -17.47
C THR A 22 6.21 10.89 -16.98
N GLY A 23 7.53 10.67 -16.97
CA GLY A 23 8.50 11.68 -16.52
C GLY A 23 8.78 11.70 -15.02
N ASN A 24 8.11 10.87 -14.21
CA ASN A 24 8.48 10.70 -12.80
C ASN A 24 9.93 10.19 -12.70
N LYS A 25 10.73 10.93 -11.93
CA LYS A 25 12.13 10.60 -11.63
C LYS A 25 12.27 10.29 -10.15
N PRO A 26 12.26 9.00 -9.75
CA PRO A 26 12.42 8.62 -8.35
C PRO A 26 13.79 9.03 -7.83
N VAL A 27 13.83 9.96 -6.89
CA VAL A 27 15.08 10.47 -6.29
C VAL A 27 15.10 10.40 -4.76
N VAL A 28 13.97 10.02 -4.16
CA VAL A 28 13.81 9.86 -2.71
C VAL A 28 13.07 8.56 -2.40
N PRO A 29 13.23 8.00 -1.19
CA PRO A 29 12.51 6.80 -0.79
C PRO A 29 10.98 6.96 -0.92
N ALA A 30 10.27 5.90 -1.31
CA ALA A 30 8.81 5.88 -1.32
C ALA A 30 8.18 4.70 -0.57
N LEU A 31 7.15 5.01 0.20
CA LEU A 31 6.14 4.06 0.66
C LEU A 31 4.92 4.20 -0.24
N ALA A 32 4.48 3.09 -0.83
CA ALA A 32 3.20 2.94 -1.47
C ALA A 32 2.29 2.10 -0.56
N VAL A 33 1.13 2.63 -0.22
CA VAL A 33 0.03 1.85 0.34
C VAL A 33 -1.09 1.89 -0.69
N GLN A 34 -1.37 0.75 -1.33
CA GLN A 34 -2.28 0.66 -2.47
C GLN A 34 -3.48 -0.21 -2.11
N SER A 35 -4.65 0.17 -2.59
CA SER A 35 -5.88 -0.59 -2.32
C SER A 35 -6.12 -1.67 -3.37
N GLU A 36 -6.75 -2.76 -2.96
CA GLU A 36 -7.15 -3.84 -3.88
C GLU A 36 -8.24 -3.35 -4.87
N TYR A 37 -9.16 -2.54 -4.35
CA TYR A 37 -10.35 -2.05 -5.04
C TYR A 37 -10.45 -0.53 -4.96
N GLY A 38 -11.28 0.04 -5.84
CA GLY A 38 -11.61 1.46 -5.80
C GLY A 38 -12.51 1.81 -4.62
N PHE A 39 -13.82 1.61 -4.77
CA PHE A 39 -14.80 1.85 -3.71
C PHE A 39 -15.72 0.65 -3.45
N THR A 40 -16.13 -0.04 -4.52
CA THR A 40 -17.01 -1.19 -4.45
C THR A 40 -16.37 -2.38 -5.14
N VAL A 41 -16.59 -3.57 -4.58
CA VAL A 41 -16.22 -4.82 -5.22
C VAL A 41 -17.31 -5.17 -6.23
N SER A 42 -16.94 -5.38 -7.48
CA SER A 42 -17.84 -5.83 -8.54
C SER A 42 -17.27 -7.06 -9.26
N PRO A 43 -18.12 -7.93 -9.82
CA PRO A 43 -17.68 -8.95 -10.77
C PRO A 43 -16.92 -8.32 -11.94
N TRP A 44 -15.89 -9.01 -12.44
CA TRP A 44 -15.03 -8.48 -13.51
C TRP A 44 -15.81 -8.06 -14.75
N PHE A 45 -16.88 -8.78 -15.12
CA PHE A 45 -17.70 -8.48 -16.30
C PHE A 45 -18.59 -7.23 -16.14
N LEU A 46 -18.66 -6.67 -14.92
CA LEU A 46 -19.30 -5.39 -14.62
C LEU A 46 -18.27 -4.27 -14.37
N SER A 47 -16.98 -4.57 -14.48
CA SER A 47 -15.91 -3.63 -14.21
C SER A 47 -15.63 -2.75 -15.44
N GLY A 48 -15.58 -1.43 -15.24
CA GLY A 48 -15.47 -0.44 -16.32
C GLY A 48 -14.06 0.09 -16.61
N GLY A 49 -13.04 -0.37 -15.88
CA GLY A 49 -11.63 0.04 -16.11
C GLY A 49 -11.32 1.50 -15.77
N SER A 50 -10.79 1.76 -14.57
CA SER A 50 -10.25 3.06 -14.12
C SER A 50 -9.46 2.91 -12.82
N SER A 51 -8.95 4.03 -12.27
CA SER A 51 -8.39 4.06 -10.91
C SER A 51 -9.42 3.74 -9.81
N LEU A 52 -10.72 3.88 -10.10
CA LEU A 52 -11.83 3.68 -9.15
C LEU A 52 -12.62 2.38 -9.38
N VAL A 53 -12.42 1.73 -10.52
CA VAL A 53 -13.11 0.51 -10.91
C VAL A 53 -12.06 -0.37 -11.59
N PRO A 54 -11.69 -1.53 -11.04
CA PRO A 54 -10.56 -2.30 -11.56
C PRO A 54 -10.73 -2.64 -13.05
N GLU A 55 -9.63 -2.90 -13.75
CA GLU A 55 -9.73 -3.36 -15.14
C GLU A 55 -10.49 -4.70 -15.19
N PRO A 56 -11.52 -4.84 -16.03
CA PRO A 56 -12.19 -6.12 -16.22
C PRO A 56 -11.20 -7.17 -16.74
N SER A 57 -11.11 -8.32 -16.07
CA SER A 57 -10.27 -9.44 -16.51
C SER A 57 -10.96 -10.79 -16.25
N PRO A 58 -11.18 -11.64 -17.28
CA PRO A 58 -11.72 -12.98 -17.10
C PRO A 58 -10.72 -13.92 -16.41
N ASP A 59 -9.43 -13.62 -16.48
CA ASP A 59 -8.34 -14.41 -15.90
C ASP A 59 -8.09 -14.07 -14.41
N GLY A 60 -8.89 -13.17 -13.86
CA GLY A 60 -8.75 -12.67 -12.49
C GLY A 60 -7.74 -11.53 -12.37
N PRO A 61 -7.44 -11.09 -11.14
CA PRO A 61 -6.52 -9.99 -10.88
C PRO A 61 -5.07 -10.37 -11.21
N ASP A 62 -4.34 -9.49 -11.90
CA ASP A 62 -2.89 -9.61 -12.11
C ASP A 62 -2.13 -9.28 -10.81
N PRO A 63 -1.41 -10.24 -10.20
CA PRO A 63 -0.66 -10.01 -8.97
C PRO A 63 0.42 -8.92 -9.07
N MET A 64 0.93 -8.68 -10.28
CA MET A 64 1.99 -7.70 -10.55
C MET A 64 1.48 -6.26 -10.69
N ARG A 65 0.16 -6.05 -10.82
CA ARG A 65 -0.45 -4.74 -11.12
C ARG A 65 0.11 -3.62 -10.23
N GLU A 66 0.07 -3.83 -8.92
CA GLU A 66 0.48 -2.84 -7.92
C GLU A 66 2.00 -2.56 -8.00
N ARG A 67 2.82 -3.60 -8.19
CA ARG A 67 4.26 -3.45 -8.36
C ARG A 67 4.61 -2.66 -9.63
N ALA A 68 4.00 -3.05 -10.75
CA ALA A 68 4.22 -2.45 -12.06
C ALA A 68 3.81 -0.97 -12.08
N SER A 69 2.77 -0.61 -11.32
CA SER A 69 2.24 0.76 -11.27
C SER A 69 3.22 1.79 -10.68
N GLY A 70 4.27 1.40 -9.96
CA GLY A 70 5.27 2.38 -9.51
C GLY A 70 6.40 1.86 -8.65
N PHE A 71 6.18 0.81 -7.87
CA PHE A 71 7.22 0.21 -7.03
C PHE A 71 8.49 -0.16 -7.82
N GLU A 72 8.32 -0.78 -8.99
CA GLU A 72 9.47 -1.18 -9.82
C GLU A 72 10.28 0.03 -10.33
N SER A 73 9.63 1.16 -10.62
CA SER A 73 10.35 2.39 -11.01
C SER A 73 11.22 2.93 -9.88
N TRP A 74 10.69 2.98 -8.65
CA TRP A 74 11.46 3.41 -7.48
C TRP A 74 12.60 2.45 -7.16
N ARG A 75 12.32 1.14 -7.22
CA ARG A 75 13.33 0.10 -7.01
C ARG A 75 14.46 0.20 -8.04
N ALA A 76 14.13 0.35 -9.32
CA ALA A 76 15.11 0.45 -10.40
C ALA A 76 16.00 1.70 -10.28
N ALA A 77 15.46 2.79 -9.71
CA ALA A 77 16.23 3.99 -9.39
C ALA A 77 17.16 3.84 -8.17
N GLY A 78 17.15 2.69 -7.49
CA GLY A 78 18.04 2.40 -6.36
C GLY A 78 17.68 3.12 -5.07
N VAL A 79 16.48 3.68 -4.96
CA VAL A 79 15.97 4.32 -3.73
C VAL A 79 15.15 3.32 -2.91
N ASP A 80 15.18 3.48 -1.58
CA ASP A 80 14.42 2.61 -0.69
C ASP A 80 12.91 2.67 -1.06
N SER A 81 12.31 1.52 -1.35
CA SER A 81 10.92 1.39 -1.77
C SER A 81 10.19 0.33 -0.96
N LEU A 82 8.94 0.60 -0.62
CA LEU A 82 8.06 -0.33 0.09
C LEU A 82 6.66 -0.21 -0.49
N LEU A 83 6.08 -1.34 -0.87
CA LEU A 83 4.72 -1.47 -1.34
C LEU A 83 3.94 -2.37 -0.38
N VAL A 84 2.83 -1.85 0.13
CA VAL A 84 1.90 -2.57 0.99
C VAL A 84 0.53 -2.53 0.34
N VAL A 85 -0.07 -3.70 0.14
CA VAL A 85 -1.45 -3.82 -0.34
C VAL A 85 -2.29 -4.44 0.78
N PRO A 86 -3.07 -3.65 1.55
CA PRO A 86 -3.89 -4.20 2.62
C PRO A 86 -5.01 -5.08 2.06
N ARG A 87 -5.41 -6.11 2.80
CA ARG A 87 -6.48 -7.04 2.42
C ARG A 87 -7.85 -6.37 2.49
N ALA A 88 -8.71 -6.69 1.53
CA ALA A 88 -10.08 -6.20 1.41
C ALA A 88 -10.16 -4.66 1.43
N SER A 89 -9.11 -3.99 0.94
CA SER A 89 -8.96 -2.54 1.02
C SER A 89 -9.61 -1.82 -0.15
N THR A 90 -10.09 -0.62 0.15
CA THR A 90 -10.63 0.34 -0.81
C THR A 90 -9.96 1.71 -0.60
N HIS A 91 -10.21 2.68 -1.48
CA HIS A 91 -9.71 4.06 -1.30
C HIS A 91 -10.16 4.70 0.03
N LEU A 92 -11.14 4.11 0.71
CA LEU A 92 -11.69 4.62 1.96
C LEU A 92 -10.78 4.36 3.16
N GLU A 93 -9.76 3.50 3.05
CA GLU A 93 -8.76 3.28 4.11
C GLU A 93 -7.98 4.55 4.50
N TYR A 94 -8.05 5.58 3.65
CA TYR A 94 -7.33 6.84 3.80
C TYR A 94 -8.26 8.00 4.19
N THR A 95 -9.51 7.72 4.54
CA THR A 95 -10.52 8.72 4.85
C THR A 95 -11.29 8.36 6.10
N ASP A 96 -11.69 9.35 6.90
CA ASP A 96 -12.58 9.16 8.05
C ASP A 96 -14.07 9.31 7.66
N ILE A 97 -14.44 8.95 6.41
CA ILE A 97 -15.83 9.04 5.95
C ILE A 97 -16.65 7.97 6.71
N PRO A 98 -17.68 8.37 7.49
CA PRO A 98 -18.41 7.43 8.34
C PRO A 98 -19.21 6.41 7.51
N LEU A 99 -18.78 5.14 7.52
CA LEU A 99 -19.49 3.87 7.28
C LEU A 99 -20.51 3.72 6.13
N VAL A 100 -20.71 4.70 5.24
CA VAL A 100 -21.66 4.56 4.12
C VAL A 100 -21.15 3.54 3.09
N LEU A 101 -19.84 3.38 2.98
CA LEU A 101 -19.21 2.47 2.03
C LEU A 101 -18.23 1.52 2.76
N PRO A 102 -18.18 0.24 2.37
CA PRO A 102 -17.36 -0.75 3.03
C PRO A 102 -15.85 -0.51 2.79
N ALA A 103 -15.07 -0.71 3.84
CA ALA A 103 -13.61 -0.80 3.82
C ALA A 103 -13.18 -2.01 4.68
N SER A 104 -11.89 -2.33 4.72
CA SER A 104 -11.39 -3.39 5.58
C SER A 104 -11.48 -3.00 7.05
N ARG A 105 -11.49 -3.99 7.95
CA ARG A 105 -11.54 -3.74 9.40
C ARG A 105 -10.27 -3.06 9.94
N TYR A 106 -9.10 -3.28 9.31
CA TYR A 106 -7.79 -2.91 9.86
C TYR A 106 -6.87 -2.20 8.85
N GLY A 107 -7.36 -1.81 7.67
CA GLY A 107 -6.52 -1.22 6.64
C GLY A 107 -6.01 0.16 7.03
N GLN A 108 -6.85 1.01 7.62
CA GLN A 108 -6.45 2.30 8.20
C GLN A 108 -5.40 2.13 9.31
N ASP A 109 -5.56 1.14 10.20
CA ASP A 109 -4.60 0.82 11.26
C ASP A 109 -3.25 0.39 10.67
N LEU A 110 -3.26 -0.54 9.71
CA LEU A 110 -2.07 -1.05 9.05
C LEU A 110 -1.34 0.06 8.28
N THR A 111 -2.10 0.86 7.53
CA THR A 111 -1.61 2.05 6.81
C THR A 111 -0.93 3.01 7.77
N SER A 112 -1.61 3.35 8.87
CA SER A 112 -1.09 4.27 9.90
C SER A 112 0.23 3.77 10.49
N VAL A 113 0.34 2.47 10.76
CA VAL A 113 1.58 1.86 11.27
C VAL A 113 2.74 2.02 10.27
N TYR A 114 2.51 1.72 8.99
CA TYR A 114 3.55 1.83 7.97
C TYR A 114 3.97 3.28 7.72
N VAL A 115 2.99 4.20 7.59
CA VAL A 115 3.25 5.62 7.39
C VAL A 115 4.07 6.18 8.55
N GLN A 116 3.66 5.94 9.79
CA GLN A 116 4.40 6.44 10.96
C GLN A 116 5.82 5.88 11.02
N ARG A 117 6.01 4.58 10.77
CA ARG A 117 7.35 3.96 10.78
C ARG A 117 8.23 4.44 9.63
N TRP A 118 7.63 4.73 8.48
CA TRP A 118 8.33 5.27 7.31
C TRP A 118 8.83 6.69 7.59
N LEU A 119 7.94 7.55 8.08
CA LEU A 119 8.29 8.93 8.43
C LEU A 119 9.26 9.00 9.61
N ASP A 120 9.13 8.12 10.62
CA ASP A 120 10.11 8.00 11.70
C ASP A 120 11.51 7.69 11.13
N ARG A 121 11.61 6.75 10.19
CA ARG A 121 12.89 6.35 9.59
C ARG A 121 13.52 7.47 8.77
N TYR A 122 12.78 8.12 7.89
CA TYR A 122 13.37 9.06 6.93
C TYR A 122 13.34 10.52 7.38
N LEU A 123 12.31 10.96 8.12
CA LEU A 123 12.23 12.36 8.55
C LEU A 123 12.83 12.57 9.94
N LYS A 124 12.72 11.58 10.84
CA LYS A 124 13.26 11.69 12.20
C LYS A 124 14.58 10.95 12.38
N HIS A 125 15.04 10.19 11.37
CA HIS A 125 16.21 9.31 11.47
C HIS A 125 16.12 8.31 12.64
N ARG A 126 14.90 7.87 12.96
CA ARG A 126 14.60 6.95 14.06
C ARG A 126 14.03 5.64 13.51
N GLY A 127 14.50 4.53 14.06
CA GLY A 127 14.04 3.21 13.63
C GLY A 127 14.89 2.60 12.52
N SER A 128 14.52 1.40 12.10
CA SER A 128 15.31 0.57 11.18
C SER A 128 14.40 -0.19 10.23
N SER A 129 14.97 -0.71 9.13
CA SER A 129 14.25 -1.61 8.22
C SER A 129 13.65 -2.81 8.97
N LYS A 130 14.25 -3.25 10.09
CA LYS A 130 13.66 -4.32 10.93
C LYS A 130 12.28 -3.93 11.50
N ARG A 131 12.07 -2.66 11.86
CA ARG A 131 10.75 -2.18 12.33
C ARG A 131 9.73 -2.13 11.20
N LEU A 132 10.12 -1.69 10.00
CA LEU A 132 9.24 -1.72 8.83
C LEU A 132 8.84 -3.15 8.44
N LEU A 133 9.79 -4.09 8.53
CA LEU A 133 9.61 -5.49 8.15
C LEU A 133 9.07 -6.40 9.27
N ALA A 134 8.63 -5.83 10.38
CA ALA A 134 8.09 -6.62 11.48
C ALA A 134 6.78 -7.29 11.09
N LYS A 135 6.52 -8.50 11.61
CA LYS A 135 5.27 -9.24 11.35
C LYS A 135 4.14 -8.91 12.34
N ARG A 136 4.45 -8.20 13.42
CA ARG A 136 3.51 -7.87 14.50
C ARG A 136 3.62 -6.39 14.85
N PHE A 137 2.47 -5.74 14.96
CA PHE A 137 2.39 -4.32 15.26
C PHE A 137 1.49 -4.07 16.46
N ARG A 138 1.82 -3.01 17.21
CA ARG A 138 0.91 -2.39 18.17
C ARG A 138 0.50 -1.04 17.58
N TYR A 139 -0.79 -0.80 17.52
CA TYR A 139 -1.40 0.45 17.09
C TYR A 139 -2.33 0.96 18.19
N LEU A 140 -2.57 2.27 18.22
CA LEU A 140 -3.57 2.89 19.09
C LEU A 140 -4.70 3.35 18.17
N GLU A 141 -5.84 2.68 18.22
CA GLU A 141 -7.04 3.02 17.46
C GLU A 141 -7.86 4.05 18.25
N PRO A 142 -8.31 5.15 17.63
CA PRO A 142 -9.20 6.10 18.30
C PRO A 142 -10.56 5.45 18.53
N THR A 143 -11.05 5.45 19.77
CA THR A 143 -12.36 4.85 20.12
C THR A 143 -13.47 5.87 20.35
N GLY A 144 -13.17 7.15 20.09
CA GLY A 144 -14.07 8.29 20.35
C GLY A 144 -13.82 8.92 21.72
N GLY A 145 -14.38 10.12 21.95
CA GLY A 145 -14.25 10.82 23.24
C GLY A 145 -12.82 11.24 23.63
N GLY A 146 -11.88 11.26 22.68
CA GLY A 146 -10.46 11.47 22.94
C GLY A 146 -9.73 10.24 23.49
N GLU A 147 -10.39 9.09 23.55
CA GLU A 147 -9.83 7.83 24.02
C GLU A 147 -9.19 7.02 22.89
N TRP A 148 -8.22 6.20 23.27
CA TRP A 148 -7.43 5.37 22.38
C TRP A 148 -7.28 3.97 22.95
N SER A 149 -7.48 2.96 22.12
CA SER A 149 -7.38 1.55 22.53
C SER A 149 -6.23 0.84 21.81
N PRO A 150 -5.44 0.00 22.50
CA PRO A 150 -4.36 -0.73 21.86
C PRO A 150 -4.89 -1.90 21.01
N VAL A 151 -4.57 -1.87 19.72
CA VAL A 151 -4.82 -2.96 18.78
C VAL A 151 -3.50 -3.68 18.46
N ARG A 152 -3.57 -5.02 18.33
CA ARG A 152 -2.45 -5.85 17.88
C ARG A 152 -2.71 -6.37 16.49
N LEU A 153 -1.87 -5.98 15.54
CA LEU A 153 -1.96 -6.42 14.15
C LEU A 153 -0.95 -7.53 13.88
N GLN A 154 -1.35 -8.50 13.06
CA GLN A 154 -0.45 -9.45 12.41
C GLN A 154 -0.36 -9.07 10.95
N ARG A 155 0.83 -8.77 10.44
CA ARG A 155 1.01 -8.19 9.12
C ARG A 155 0.48 -9.10 8.02
N ASP A 156 1.00 -10.32 7.93
CA ASP A 156 0.82 -11.19 6.77
C ASP A 156 -0.67 -11.50 6.48
N PRO A 157 -1.53 -11.81 7.49
CA PRO A 157 -2.97 -12.01 7.25
C PRO A 157 -3.75 -10.77 6.81
N LEU A 158 -3.17 -9.58 6.99
CA LEU A 158 -3.76 -8.29 6.61
C LEU A 158 -3.26 -7.77 5.26
N LEU A 159 -2.42 -8.54 4.54
CA LEU A 159 -2.01 -8.23 3.18
C LEU A 159 -2.91 -8.96 2.17
N SER A 160 -2.97 -8.41 0.96
CA SER A 160 -3.74 -8.93 -0.17
C SER A 160 -3.42 -10.40 -0.49
N PHE A 161 -4.43 -11.13 -0.96
CA PHE A 161 -4.31 -12.49 -1.52
C PHE A 161 -4.14 -12.49 -3.03
N TYR A 162 -4.24 -11.32 -3.64
CA TYR A 162 -4.32 -11.15 -5.08
C TYR A 162 -3.15 -10.33 -5.61
N TYR A 163 -2.65 -9.35 -4.86
CA TYR A 163 -1.60 -8.44 -5.30
C TYR A 163 -0.40 -8.48 -4.38
N CYS A 164 0.78 -8.31 -4.97
CA CYS A 164 2.02 -8.40 -4.23
C CYS A 164 2.32 -7.16 -3.40
N SER A 165 2.56 -7.39 -2.11
CA SER A 165 3.32 -6.46 -1.27
C SER A 165 4.81 -6.77 -1.41
N ALA A 166 5.64 -5.74 -1.49
CA ALA A 166 7.06 -5.88 -1.83
C ALA A 166 7.91 -4.81 -1.13
N TYR A 167 9.21 -5.06 -0.98
CA TYR A 167 10.15 -4.06 -0.50
C TYR A 167 11.54 -4.19 -1.13
N SER A 168 12.22 -3.05 -1.24
CA SER A 168 13.64 -2.94 -1.54
C SER A 168 14.21 -1.87 -0.61
N LEU A 169 14.86 -2.28 0.48
CA LEU A 169 15.37 -1.41 1.54
C LEU A 169 16.87 -1.65 1.72
N GLY A 170 17.70 -0.76 1.17
CA GLY A 170 19.15 -0.92 1.08
C GLY A 170 19.50 -2.23 0.37
N LYS A 171 20.22 -3.12 1.07
CA LYS A 171 20.63 -4.43 0.54
C LYS A 171 19.57 -5.54 0.69
N ARG A 172 18.41 -5.25 1.29
CA ARG A 172 17.37 -6.25 1.55
C ARG A 172 16.21 -6.04 0.61
N SER A 173 15.76 -7.11 -0.04
CA SER A 173 14.57 -7.07 -0.89
C SER A 173 13.76 -8.34 -0.72
N ASP A 174 12.45 -8.20 -0.89
CA ASP A 174 11.49 -9.29 -1.03
C ASP A 174 10.37 -8.75 -1.92
N LEU A 175 10.14 -9.41 -3.05
CA LEU A 175 9.24 -8.91 -4.08
C LEU A 175 7.84 -9.51 -3.98
N ASP A 176 7.66 -10.45 -3.07
CA ASP A 176 6.41 -11.14 -2.82
C ASP A 176 6.34 -11.60 -1.35
N ILE A 177 6.07 -10.64 -0.46
CA ILE A 177 6.14 -10.82 1.00
C ILE A 177 5.24 -11.98 1.49
N THR A 178 4.17 -12.29 0.77
CA THR A 178 3.16 -13.29 1.14
C THR A 178 3.06 -14.47 0.17
N GLY A 179 3.87 -14.53 -0.89
CA GLY A 179 3.88 -15.65 -1.84
C GLY A 179 2.63 -15.73 -2.72
N VAL A 180 2.14 -14.59 -3.21
CA VAL A 180 0.95 -14.47 -4.06
C VAL A 180 1.23 -14.92 -5.51
N GLY A 181 2.50 -14.97 -5.93
CA GLY A 181 2.90 -15.43 -7.26
C GLY A 181 3.62 -14.36 -8.09
N CYS A 182 4.44 -13.54 -7.44
CA CYS A 182 5.33 -12.56 -8.08
C CYS A 182 6.82 -12.88 -7.88
#